data_AF-A0A9E2NV51-F1
#
_entry.id   AF-A0A9E2NV51-F1
#
_cell.length_a   1.000
_cell.length_b   1.000
_cell.length_c   1.000
_cell.angle_alpha   90.00
_cell.angle_beta   90.00
_cell.angle_gamma   90.00
#
_symmetry.space_group_name_H-M   'P 1'
#
loop_
_entity.id
_entity.type
_entity.pdbx_description
1 polymer ?
#
loop_
_entity_poly.entity_id
_entity_poly.type
_entity_poly.pdbx_seq_one_letter_code
_entity_poly.pdbx_strand_id
1 'polypeptide(L)'
;MKRLMEWRPLIIGPLLPLMWMSCWLTYVTIAKGMAIKFVEPAELQESLLLISGVVVVINVYNLVLIYHETTLIKTIYFYSILAILLALTIICSLVLAWSDPVRIMTPERLSGWVVIFVLLTAIQGLLGNYFALVTRHQVAIESPRSSLVLASVCLTLTSLIAIPALTNGISCRQGWIALLTIFLIANTALGFINTNCLFKPLAVQQSVTYKLLVGINLASFFISILTGLDTVTVRWISPHFDLLAVCMLTALTVYGISTAIIAGMQRYDNDYRYGHVNGRERLWVVVGAVLFMALLLIECYMLSV
;
A
#
# COMPACT_ATOMS: atom_id res chain seq x y z
N MET A 1 10.35 -1.35 37.67
CA MET A 1 11.21 -0.85 36.58
C MET A 1 10.89 -1.64 35.31
N LYS A 2 10.21 -1.02 34.33
CA LYS A 2 10.07 -1.62 32.99
C LYS A 2 11.47 -1.68 32.40
N ARG A 3 11.96 -2.86 32.02
CA ARG A 3 13.23 -3.00 31.27
C ARG A 3 13.20 -1.98 30.13
N LEU A 4 14.24 -1.14 30.04
CA LEU A 4 14.52 -0.42 28.79
C LEU A 4 14.43 -1.45 27.68
N MET A 5 13.59 -1.17 26.68
CA MET A 5 13.24 -2.06 25.58
C MET A 5 14.46 -2.88 25.15
N GLU A 6 14.34 -4.21 25.13
CA GLU A 6 15.21 -5.01 24.26
C GLU A 6 15.00 -4.43 22.86
N TRP A 7 15.98 -3.67 22.37
CA TRP A 7 15.95 -2.99 21.08
C TRP A 7 15.97 -4.06 19.99
N ARG A 8 14.83 -4.70 19.74
CA ARG A 8 14.65 -5.54 18.57
C ARG A 8 14.54 -4.60 17.38
N PRO A 9 15.39 -4.76 16.36
CA PRO A 9 15.47 -3.80 15.26
C PRO A 9 14.16 -3.79 14.47
N LEU A 10 13.62 -2.58 14.25
CA LEU A 10 12.33 -2.37 13.57
C LEU A 10 12.45 -2.86 12.12
N ILE A 11 11.64 -3.83 11.70
CA ILE A 11 11.48 -4.09 10.26
C ILE A 11 10.75 -2.85 9.72
N ILE A 12 11.49 -1.98 9.04
CA ILE A 12 11.02 -0.71 8.52
C ILE A 12 10.09 -1.00 7.35
N GLY A 13 8.78 -1.11 7.63
CA GLY A 13 7.75 -1.22 6.60
C GLY A 13 7.91 -2.44 5.69
N PRO A 14 7.45 -3.64 6.08
CA PRO A 14 7.57 -4.85 5.27
C PRO A 14 6.92 -4.75 3.87
N LEU A 15 6.08 -3.75 3.67
CA LEU A 15 5.31 -3.51 2.46
C LEU A 15 5.83 -2.35 1.62
N LEU A 16 6.95 -1.71 1.99
CA LEU A 16 7.44 -0.50 1.33
C LEU A 16 7.61 -0.67 -0.21
N PRO A 17 8.19 -1.77 -0.73
CA PRO A 17 8.29 -1.98 -2.17
C PRO A 17 6.92 -2.04 -2.87
N LEU A 18 5.96 -2.73 -2.25
CA LEU A 18 4.60 -2.87 -2.77
C LEU A 18 3.84 -1.53 -2.72
N MET A 19 4.01 -0.76 -1.64
CA MET A 19 3.43 0.58 -1.49
C MET A 19 3.97 1.55 -2.55
N TRP A 20 5.29 1.57 -2.74
CA TRP A 20 5.96 2.38 -3.76
C TRP A 20 5.46 2.04 -5.16
N MET A 21 5.53 0.75 -5.52
CA MET A 21 5.10 0.27 -6.83
C MET A 21 3.62 0.58 -7.09
N SER A 22 2.75 0.36 -6.10
CA SER A 22 1.31 0.64 -6.24
C SER A 22 1.00 2.12 -6.40
N CYS A 23 1.68 3.01 -5.67
CA CYS A 23 1.58 4.47 -5.87
C CYS A 23 1.94 4.84 -7.30
N TRP A 24 3.07 4.31 -7.77
CA TRP A 24 3.59 4.64 -9.08
C TRP A 24 2.70 4.13 -10.22
N LEU A 25 2.24 2.88 -10.16
CA LEU A 25 1.30 2.36 -11.15
C LEU A 25 -0.06 3.07 -11.12
N THR A 26 -0.50 3.52 -9.94
CA THR A 26 -1.70 4.36 -9.83
C THR A 26 -1.50 5.67 -10.59
N TYR A 27 -0.38 6.36 -10.36
CA TYR A 27 -0.04 7.59 -11.05
C TYR A 27 0.07 7.40 -12.57
N VAL A 28 0.75 6.35 -13.03
CA VAL A 28 0.84 6.03 -14.47
C VAL A 28 -0.54 5.76 -15.08
N THR A 29 -1.42 5.09 -14.34
CA THR A 29 -2.80 4.82 -14.79
C THR A 29 -3.58 6.13 -14.96
N ILE A 30 -3.49 7.03 -13.97
CA ILE A 30 -4.13 8.34 -13.99
C ILE A 30 -3.59 9.18 -15.15
N ALA A 31 -2.26 9.30 -15.27
CA ALA A 31 -1.60 10.09 -16.30
C ALA A 31 -2.07 9.68 -17.70
N LYS A 32 -2.19 8.37 -17.96
CA LYS A 32 -2.69 7.87 -19.24
C LYS A 32 -4.18 8.05 -19.43
N GLY A 33 -4.97 7.80 -18.38
CA GLY A 33 -6.41 8.01 -18.43
C GLY A 33 -6.75 9.45 -18.81
N MET A 34 -6.00 10.40 -18.25
CA MET A 34 -6.12 11.83 -18.51
C MET A 34 -5.33 12.32 -19.74
N ALA A 35 -4.70 11.42 -20.51
CA ALA A 35 -3.86 11.75 -21.67
C ALA A 35 -2.73 12.77 -21.38
N ILE A 36 -2.21 12.78 -20.16
CA ILE A 36 -1.10 13.62 -19.72
C ILE A 36 0.19 13.11 -20.38
N LYS A 37 0.88 14.01 -21.07
CA LYS A 37 2.19 13.73 -21.68
C LYS A 37 3.28 14.09 -20.69
N PHE A 38 4.20 13.16 -20.46
CA PHE A 38 5.44 13.45 -19.74
C PHE A 38 6.35 14.27 -20.66
N VAL A 39 6.71 15.48 -20.21
CA VAL A 39 7.50 16.44 -21.00
C VAL A 39 8.90 15.88 -21.29
N GLU A 40 9.51 15.22 -20.31
CA GLU A 40 10.86 14.63 -20.40
C GLU A 40 10.86 13.19 -19.85
N PRO A 41 10.60 12.17 -20.70
CA PRO A 41 10.49 10.79 -20.26
C PRO A 41 11.81 10.21 -19.71
N ALA A 42 12.96 10.72 -20.16
CA ALA A 42 14.27 10.30 -19.67
C ALA A 42 14.52 10.77 -18.23
N GLU A 43 14.24 12.05 -17.91
CA GLU A 43 14.40 12.58 -16.56
C GLU A 43 13.42 11.93 -15.57
N LEU A 44 12.19 11.68 -16.03
CA LEU A 44 11.21 10.93 -15.26
C LEU A 44 11.73 9.53 -14.92
N GLN A 45 12.29 8.81 -15.90
CA GLN A 45 12.88 7.49 -15.67
C GLN A 45 14.01 7.52 -14.64
N GLU A 46 14.91 8.49 -14.71
CA GLU A 46 16.01 8.64 -13.75
C GLU A 46 15.51 8.92 -12.33
N SER A 47 14.55 9.83 -12.19
CA SER A 47 13.94 10.14 -10.88
C SER A 47 13.27 8.92 -10.24
N LEU A 48 12.62 8.07 -11.05
CA LEU A 48 11.98 6.85 -10.60
C LEU A 48 12.97 5.81 -10.13
N LEU A 49 14.07 5.64 -10.87
CA LEU A 49 15.14 4.74 -10.50
C LEU A 49 15.83 5.21 -9.22
N LEU A 50 16.00 6.53 -9.02
CA LEU A 50 16.56 7.10 -7.81
C LEU A 50 15.70 6.77 -6.58
N ILE A 51 14.38 7.04 -6.64
CA ILE A 51 13.47 6.74 -5.53
C ILE A 51 13.37 5.23 -5.31
N SER A 52 13.30 4.44 -6.38
CA SER A 52 13.31 2.97 -6.29
C SER A 52 14.59 2.45 -5.63
N GLY A 53 15.74 3.09 -5.86
CA GLY A 53 17.00 2.78 -5.19
C GLY A 53 16.92 2.95 -3.68
N VAL A 54 16.29 4.03 -3.19
CA VAL A 54 16.06 4.24 -1.75
C VAL A 54 15.19 3.14 -1.16
N VAL A 55 14.12 2.75 -1.86
CA VAL A 55 13.23 1.65 -1.46
C VAL A 55 13.99 0.33 -1.37
N VAL A 56 14.87 0.04 -2.33
CA VAL A 56 15.73 -1.14 -2.33
C VAL A 56 16.66 -1.13 -1.12
N VAL A 57 17.32 -0.01 -0.82
CA VAL A 57 18.22 0.10 0.35
C VAL A 57 17.48 -0.23 1.65
N ILE A 58 16.27 0.32 1.83
CA ILE A 58 15.45 0.02 3.01
C ILE A 58 15.04 -1.46 3.04
N ASN A 59 14.74 -2.05 1.90
CA ASN A 59 14.36 -3.47 1.81
C ASN A 59 15.54 -4.41 2.11
N VAL A 60 16.74 -4.07 1.64
CA VAL A 60 17.99 -4.79 1.99
C VAL A 60 18.29 -4.64 3.47
N TYR A 61 18.11 -3.44 4.04
CA TYR A 61 18.24 -3.24 5.49
C TYR A 61 17.28 -4.15 6.28
N ASN A 62 16.01 -4.24 5.87
CA ASN A 62 15.04 -5.17 6.48
C ASN A 62 15.50 -6.62 6.40
N LEU A 63 16.05 -7.04 5.26
CA LEU A 63 16.58 -8.39 5.08
C LEU A 63 17.75 -8.68 6.04
N VAL A 64 18.68 -7.73 6.21
CA VAL A 64 19.79 -7.85 7.17
C VAL A 64 19.26 -8.03 8.59
N LEU A 65 18.23 -7.27 8.98
CA LEU A 65 17.60 -7.43 10.29
C LEU A 65 16.98 -8.82 10.48
N ILE A 66 16.29 -9.33 9.45
CA ILE A 66 15.70 -10.68 9.46
C ILE A 66 16.78 -11.75 9.66
N TYR A 67 17.93 -11.61 9.01
CA TYR A 67 19.07 -12.54 9.17
C TYR A 67 19.78 -12.42 10.52
N HIS A 68 19.68 -11.27 11.19
CA HIS A 68 20.31 -11.06 12.50
C HIS A 68 19.59 -11.78 13.65
N GLU A 69 18.33 -12.20 13.45
CA GLU A 69 17.52 -12.96 14.42
C GLU A 69 17.94 -14.45 14.51
N THR A 70 19.17 -14.69 14.96
CA THR A 70 19.80 -16.02 15.02
C THR A 70 19.05 -17.05 15.87
N THR A 71 18.26 -16.60 16.84
CA THR A 71 17.41 -17.47 17.67
C THR A 71 16.25 -18.01 16.84
N LEU A 72 15.51 -17.16 16.13
CA LEU A 72 14.39 -17.55 15.28
C LEU A 72 14.83 -18.45 14.11
N ILE A 73 16.00 -18.17 13.53
CA ILE A 73 16.60 -19.00 12.48
C ILE A 73 16.84 -20.44 12.97
N LYS A 74 17.27 -20.60 14.23
CA LYS A 74 17.52 -21.92 14.82
C LYS A 74 16.24 -22.63 15.27
N THR A 75 15.21 -21.88 15.67
CA THR A 75 13.98 -22.44 16.25
C THR A 75 12.91 -22.75 15.21
N ILE A 76 12.79 -21.95 14.15
CA ILE A 76 11.73 -22.07 13.14
C ILE A 76 12.33 -22.64 11.86
N TYR A 77 12.00 -23.89 11.55
CA TYR A 77 12.55 -24.65 10.41
C TYR A 77 12.50 -23.90 9.07
N PHE A 78 11.38 -23.26 8.75
CA PHE A 78 11.19 -22.57 7.46
C PHE A 78 11.71 -21.12 7.43
N TYR A 79 12.16 -20.56 8.55
CA TYR A 79 12.51 -19.13 8.61
C TYR A 79 13.67 -18.77 7.68
N SER A 80 14.72 -19.59 7.66
CA SER A 80 15.88 -19.40 6.78
C SER A 80 15.51 -19.53 5.30
N ILE A 81 14.68 -20.52 4.96
CA ILE A 81 14.21 -20.74 3.59
C ILE A 81 13.39 -19.53 3.09
N LEU A 82 12.48 -19.03 3.92
CA LEU A 82 11.67 -17.85 3.58
C LEU A 82 12.51 -16.57 3.48
N ALA A 83 13.60 -16.46 4.25
CA ALA A 83 14.51 -15.30 4.18
C ALA A 83 15.33 -15.34 2.88
N ILE A 84 15.78 -16.52 2.47
CA ILE A 84 16.43 -16.74 1.17
C ILE A 84 15.44 -16.43 0.04
N LEU A 85 14.20 -16.90 0.14
CA LEU A 85 13.15 -16.58 -0.84
C LEU A 85 12.92 -15.07 -0.94
N LEU A 86 12.87 -14.35 0.19
CA LEU A 86 12.77 -12.89 0.19
C LEU A 86 13.97 -12.26 -0.54
N ALA A 87 15.20 -12.69 -0.24
CA ALA A 87 16.40 -12.21 -0.93
C ALA A 87 16.33 -12.44 -2.44
N LEU A 88 15.94 -13.64 -2.88
CA LEU A 88 15.78 -13.98 -4.30
C LEU A 88 14.73 -13.10 -4.97
N THR A 89 13.58 -12.90 -4.32
CA THR A 89 12.52 -12.04 -4.87
C THR A 89 12.98 -10.59 -4.98
N ILE A 90 13.82 -10.08 -4.05
CA ILE A 90 14.42 -8.74 -4.13
C ILE A 90 15.33 -8.66 -5.35
N ILE A 91 16.26 -9.61 -5.52
CA ILE A 91 17.19 -9.66 -6.65
C ILE A 91 16.42 -9.71 -7.98
N CYS A 92 15.45 -10.62 -8.10
CA CYS A 92 14.64 -10.74 -9.33
C CYS A 92 13.87 -9.46 -9.64
N SER A 93 13.27 -8.82 -8.63
CA SER A 93 12.56 -7.55 -8.83
C SER A 93 13.49 -6.44 -9.29
N LEU A 94 14.71 -6.38 -8.75
CA LEU A 94 15.71 -5.37 -9.11
C LEU A 94 16.23 -5.61 -10.53
N VAL A 95 16.56 -6.84 -10.89
CA VAL A 95 17.01 -7.16 -12.26
C VAL A 95 15.92 -6.80 -13.27
N LEU A 96 14.66 -7.15 -12.99
CA LEU A 96 13.55 -6.77 -13.85
C LEU A 96 13.45 -5.25 -13.98
N ALA A 97 13.26 -4.53 -12.88
CA ALA A 97 13.07 -3.08 -12.86
C ALA A 97 14.21 -2.29 -13.56
N TRP A 98 15.46 -2.75 -13.45
CA TRP A 98 16.62 -2.08 -14.06
C TRP A 98 16.97 -2.59 -15.48
N SER A 99 16.45 -3.74 -15.91
CA SER A 99 16.73 -4.29 -17.25
C SER A 99 16.04 -3.51 -18.37
N ASP A 100 14.78 -3.13 -18.17
CA ASP A 100 14.00 -2.31 -19.09
C ASP A 100 13.01 -1.43 -18.29
N PRO A 101 13.52 -0.35 -17.67
CA PRO A 101 12.73 0.48 -16.76
C PRO A 101 11.53 1.12 -17.46
N VAL A 102 11.64 1.45 -18.75
CA VAL A 102 10.53 2.06 -19.50
C VAL A 102 9.35 1.08 -19.61
N ARG A 103 9.61 -0.18 -19.96
CA ARG A 103 8.53 -1.16 -20.12
C ARG A 103 7.88 -1.58 -18.82
N ILE A 104 8.59 -1.50 -17.70
CA ILE A 104 8.11 -1.99 -16.39
C ILE A 104 7.57 -0.85 -15.54
N MET A 105 8.29 0.26 -15.46
CA MET A 105 7.90 1.42 -14.65
C MET A 105 6.91 2.32 -15.41
N THR A 106 7.04 2.52 -16.71
CA THR A 106 6.08 3.33 -17.49
C THR A 106 5.26 2.48 -18.47
N PRO A 107 4.54 1.43 -18.02
CA PRO A 107 4.09 0.37 -18.92
C PRO A 107 2.88 0.76 -19.74
N GLU A 108 2.98 1.03 -21.04
CA GLU A 108 1.86 1.42 -21.93
C GLU A 108 0.58 0.60 -21.71
N ARG A 109 0.73 -0.71 -21.56
CA ARG A 109 -0.33 -1.68 -21.24
C ARG A 109 0.14 -2.59 -20.12
N LEU A 110 -0.78 -3.32 -19.49
CA LEU A 110 -0.44 -4.36 -18.52
C LEU A 110 0.23 -5.54 -19.25
N SER A 111 1.56 -5.48 -19.38
CA SER A 111 2.36 -6.54 -20.00
C SER A 111 2.60 -7.69 -19.01
N GLY A 112 2.92 -8.88 -19.53
CA GLY A 112 3.28 -10.02 -18.67
C GLY A 112 4.44 -9.70 -17.71
N TRP A 113 5.40 -8.89 -18.15
CA TRP A 113 6.53 -8.44 -17.31
C TRP A 113 6.10 -7.55 -16.15
N VAL A 114 5.16 -6.63 -16.39
CA VAL A 114 4.59 -5.78 -15.33
C VAL A 114 3.82 -6.62 -14.33
N VAL A 115 3.03 -7.60 -14.80
CA VAL A 115 2.34 -8.55 -13.91
C VAL A 115 3.33 -9.32 -13.06
N ILE A 116 4.40 -9.86 -13.66
CA ILE A 116 5.46 -10.56 -12.92
C ILE A 116 6.09 -9.65 -11.88
N PHE A 117 6.39 -8.40 -12.23
CA PHE A 117 6.99 -7.43 -11.31
C PHE A 117 6.04 -7.11 -10.13
N VAL A 118 4.75 -6.88 -10.41
CA VAL A 118 3.73 -6.67 -9.37
C VAL A 118 3.63 -7.89 -8.46
N LEU A 119 3.60 -9.12 -9.02
CA LEU A 119 3.54 -10.35 -8.25
C LEU A 119 4.79 -10.55 -7.38
N LEU A 120 5.99 -10.23 -7.88
CA LEU A 120 7.22 -10.29 -7.09
C LEU A 120 7.18 -9.32 -5.90
N THR A 121 6.75 -8.07 -6.12
CA THR A 121 6.61 -7.10 -5.02
C THR A 121 5.49 -7.48 -4.04
N ALA A 122 4.42 -8.15 -4.51
CA ALA A 122 3.39 -8.71 -3.65
C ALA A 122 3.92 -9.85 -2.78
N ILE A 123 4.71 -10.78 -3.36
CA ILE A 123 5.39 -11.85 -2.62
C ILE A 123 6.34 -11.26 -1.58
N GLN A 124 7.15 -10.26 -1.94
CA GLN A 124 8.00 -9.53 -0.99
C GLN A 124 7.18 -8.95 0.16
N GLY A 125 6.04 -8.32 -0.13
CA GLY A 125 5.14 -7.78 0.87
C GLY A 125 4.54 -8.84 1.81
N LEU A 126 4.14 -9.99 1.27
CA LEU A 126 3.60 -11.10 2.06
C LEU A 126 4.68 -11.75 2.94
N LEU A 127 5.88 -11.95 2.41
CA LEU A 127 7.03 -12.44 3.18
C LEU A 127 7.41 -11.44 4.27
N GLY A 128 7.47 -10.16 3.95
CA GLY A 128 7.70 -9.10 4.92
C GLY A 128 6.65 -9.11 6.04
N ASN A 129 5.37 -9.28 5.70
CA ASN A 129 4.29 -9.41 6.68
C ASN A 129 4.49 -10.61 7.59
N TYR A 130 4.87 -11.76 7.02
CA TYR A 130 5.19 -12.96 7.78
C TYR A 130 6.32 -12.70 8.78
N PHE A 131 7.44 -12.10 8.34
CA PHE A 131 8.55 -11.78 9.22
C PHE A 131 8.17 -10.77 10.31
N ALA A 132 7.37 -9.76 9.98
CA ALA A 132 6.87 -8.81 10.97
C ALA A 132 5.96 -9.47 12.03
N LEU A 133 5.18 -10.49 11.64
CA LEU A 133 4.33 -11.25 12.56
C LEU A 133 5.13 -12.20 13.46
N VAL A 134 6.19 -12.83 12.93
CA VAL A 134 6.97 -13.84 13.63
C VAL A 134 8.04 -13.24 14.55
N THR A 135 8.71 -12.16 14.12
CA THR A 135 9.82 -11.56 14.87
C THR A 135 9.39 -10.79 16.11
N ARG A 136 8.10 -10.41 16.20
CA ARG A 136 7.60 -9.51 17.23
C ARG A 136 6.80 -10.23 18.32
N HIS A 137 7.06 -9.78 19.55
CA HIS A 137 6.58 -10.37 20.78
C HIS A 137 5.04 -10.48 20.77
N GLN A 138 4.53 -11.72 20.79
CA GLN A 138 3.13 -12.06 21.00
C GLN A 138 2.72 -11.83 22.46
N VAL A 139 2.91 -10.62 23.00
CA VAL A 139 2.33 -10.28 24.30
C VAL A 139 0.82 -10.18 24.10
N ALA A 140 0.14 -11.28 24.46
CA ALA A 140 -1.30 -11.48 24.54
C ALA A 140 -2.10 -11.25 23.24
N ILE A 141 -2.52 -12.38 22.65
CA ILE A 141 -3.42 -12.57 21.50
C ILE A 141 -4.87 -12.15 21.82
N GLU A 142 -5.12 -11.20 22.72
CA GLU A 142 -6.48 -10.92 23.20
C GLU A 142 -7.23 -9.84 22.40
N SER A 143 -6.51 -8.99 21.66
CA SER A 143 -7.14 -7.91 20.88
C SER A 143 -6.95 -8.09 19.36
N PRO A 144 -8.03 -8.16 18.56
CA PRO A 144 -7.95 -8.11 17.11
C PRO A 144 -7.20 -6.86 16.65
N ARG A 145 -6.22 -7.02 15.75
CA ARG A 145 -5.44 -5.92 15.16
C ARG A 145 -5.79 -5.77 13.69
N SER A 146 -5.51 -4.61 13.12
CA SER A 146 -5.66 -4.33 11.70
C SER A 146 -4.82 -5.32 10.86
N SER A 147 -5.38 -5.78 9.75
CA SER A 147 -4.77 -6.82 8.93
C SER A 147 -3.69 -6.25 8.00
N LEU A 148 -2.45 -6.75 8.14
CA LEU A 148 -1.36 -6.50 7.19
C LEU A 148 -1.64 -7.13 5.81
N VAL A 149 -2.28 -8.30 5.80
CA VAL A 149 -2.60 -9.04 4.57
C VAL A 149 -3.64 -8.30 3.75
N LEU A 150 -4.63 -7.67 4.39
CA LEU A 150 -5.63 -6.87 3.71
C LEU A 150 -4.98 -5.71 2.93
N ALA A 151 -3.99 -5.04 3.54
CA ALA A 151 -3.23 -4.00 2.86
C ALA A 151 -2.47 -4.53 1.63
N SER A 152 -1.78 -5.68 1.77
CA SER A 152 -1.06 -6.30 0.63
C SER A 152 -1.99 -6.66 -0.51
N VAL A 153 -3.13 -7.29 -0.20
CA VAL A 153 -4.13 -7.69 -1.19
C VAL A 153 -4.71 -6.46 -1.87
N CYS A 154 -5.10 -5.43 -1.11
CA CYS A 154 -5.64 -4.19 -1.65
C CYS A 154 -4.66 -3.52 -2.63
N LEU A 155 -3.40 -3.32 -2.25
CA LEU A 155 -2.38 -2.69 -3.09
C LEU A 155 -2.07 -3.53 -4.35
N THR A 156 -1.97 -4.85 -4.19
CA THR A 156 -1.70 -5.76 -5.32
C THR A 156 -2.84 -5.74 -6.33
N LEU A 157 -4.08 -5.90 -5.87
CA LEU A 157 -5.26 -5.92 -6.74
C LEU A 157 -5.52 -4.55 -7.37
N THR A 158 -5.33 -3.46 -6.64
CA THR A 158 -5.40 -2.10 -7.21
C THR A 158 -4.41 -1.98 -8.35
N SER A 159 -3.16 -2.42 -8.16
CA SER A 159 -2.11 -2.35 -9.18
C SER A 159 -2.38 -3.21 -10.42
N LEU A 160 -2.97 -4.40 -10.25
CA LEU A 160 -3.24 -5.33 -11.35
C LEU A 160 -4.52 -4.99 -12.12
N ILE A 161 -5.55 -4.51 -11.43
CA ILE A 161 -6.89 -4.31 -12.01
C ILE A 161 -7.05 -2.88 -12.56
N ALA A 162 -6.43 -1.88 -11.92
CA ALA A 162 -6.59 -0.46 -12.29
C ALA A 162 -6.21 -0.19 -13.75
N ILE A 163 -5.02 -0.60 -14.17
CA ILE A 163 -4.51 -0.37 -15.53
C ILE A 163 -5.48 -0.95 -16.57
N PRO A 164 -5.82 -2.25 -16.55
CA PRO A 164 -6.67 -2.82 -17.59
C PRO A 164 -8.16 -2.43 -17.51
N ALA A 165 -8.68 -2.11 -16.32
CA ALA A 165 -10.07 -1.66 -16.18
C ALA A 165 -10.27 -0.21 -16.68
N LEU A 166 -9.25 0.63 -16.55
CA LEU A 166 -9.38 2.08 -16.72
C LEU A 166 -8.68 2.63 -17.96
N THR A 167 -7.69 1.93 -18.52
CA THR A 167 -7.08 2.32 -19.81
C THR A 167 -7.91 1.85 -21.01
N ASN A 168 -7.83 2.58 -22.11
CA ASN A 168 -8.61 2.32 -23.32
C ASN A 168 -7.91 1.33 -24.25
N GLY A 169 -8.69 0.57 -25.03
CA GLY A 169 -8.16 -0.30 -26.10
C GLY A 169 -7.85 -1.75 -25.72
N ILE A 170 -8.45 -2.27 -24.64
CA ILE A 170 -8.27 -3.66 -24.19
C ILE A 170 -9.47 -4.52 -24.58
N SER A 171 -9.21 -5.62 -25.28
CA SER A 171 -10.19 -6.69 -25.52
C SER A 171 -10.66 -7.27 -24.17
N CYS A 172 -11.96 -7.46 -24.00
CA CYS A 172 -12.58 -7.91 -22.73
C CYS A 172 -12.59 -6.88 -21.58
N ARG A 173 -12.64 -5.57 -21.89
CA ARG A 173 -12.80 -4.50 -20.89
C ARG A 173 -13.92 -4.75 -19.87
N GLN A 174 -15.08 -5.24 -20.29
CA GLN A 174 -16.19 -5.56 -19.39
C GLN A 174 -15.82 -6.61 -18.33
N GLY A 175 -14.98 -7.59 -18.69
CA GLY A 175 -14.47 -8.57 -17.75
C GLY A 175 -13.58 -7.94 -16.68
N TRP A 176 -12.74 -6.98 -17.06
CA TRP A 176 -11.92 -6.22 -16.10
C TRP A 176 -12.73 -5.30 -15.20
N ILE A 177 -13.79 -4.67 -15.72
CA ILE A 177 -14.70 -3.89 -14.89
C ILE A 177 -15.46 -4.81 -13.92
N ALA A 178 -15.90 -6.00 -14.36
CA ALA A 178 -16.53 -6.97 -13.46
C ALA A 178 -15.58 -7.43 -12.35
N LEU A 179 -14.31 -7.66 -12.66
CA LEU A 179 -13.28 -7.95 -11.65
C LEU A 179 -13.05 -6.78 -10.69
N LEU A 180 -13.04 -5.54 -11.19
CA LEU A 180 -12.98 -4.34 -10.35
C LEU A 180 -14.17 -4.25 -9.40
N THR A 181 -15.39 -4.53 -9.88
CA THR A 181 -16.60 -4.56 -9.05
C THR A 181 -16.51 -5.62 -7.95
N ILE A 182 -16.10 -6.84 -8.28
CA ILE A 182 -15.91 -7.92 -7.30
C ILE A 182 -14.86 -7.51 -6.26
N PHE A 183 -13.75 -6.92 -6.71
CA PHE A 183 -12.71 -6.41 -5.83
C PHE A 183 -13.23 -5.32 -4.89
N LEU A 184 -13.97 -4.33 -5.39
CA LEU A 184 -14.56 -3.26 -4.58
C LEU A 184 -15.53 -3.82 -3.53
N ILE A 185 -16.40 -4.77 -3.90
CA ILE A 185 -17.34 -5.42 -2.97
C ILE A 185 -16.57 -6.18 -1.87
N ALA A 186 -15.59 -7.00 -2.26
CA ALA A 186 -14.79 -7.77 -1.31
C ALA A 186 -13.96 -6.86 -0.39
N ASN A 187 -13.33 -5.81 -0.93
CA ASN A 187 -12.55 -4.84 -0.17
C ASN A 187 -13.43 -4.04 0.80
N THR A 188 -14.67 -3.71 0.40
CA THR A 188 -15.65 -3.06 1.27
C THR A 188 -16.02 -3.97 2.44
N ALA A 189 -16.40 -5.22 2.17
CA ALA A 189 -16.79 -6.18 3.20
C ALA A 189 -15.64 -6.44 4.22
N LEU A 190 -14.43 -6.71 3.72
CA LEU A 190 -13.25 -6.91 4.55
C LEU A 190 -12.82 -5.63 5.28
N GLY A 191 -12.97 -4.48 4.63
CA GLY A 191 -12.68 -3.17 5.22
C GLY A 191 -13.58 -2.85 6.40
N PHE A 192 -14.88 -3.12 6.30
CA PHE A 192 -15.81 -2.97 7.42
C PHE A 192 -15.42 -3.84 8.61
N ILE A 193 -15.03 -5.09 8.38
CA ILE A 193 -14.52 -5.96 9.46
C ILE A 193 -13.26 -5.35 10.09
N ASN A 194 -12.36 -4.81 9.27
CA ASN A 194 -11.10 -4.20 9.71
C ASN A 194 -11.29 -2.88 10.49
N THR A 195 -12.37 -2.11 10.22
CA THR A 195 -12.65 -0.85 10.94
C THR A 195 -12.81 -1.06 12.45
N ASN A 196 -13.39 -2.19 12.87
CA ASN A 196 -13.53 -2.56 14.27
C ASN A 196 -12.17 -2.72 14.98
N CYS A 197 -11.11 -3.01 14.24
CA CYS A 197 -9.76 -3.15 14.77
C CYS A 197 -9.02 -1.80 14.93
N LEU A 198 -9.48 -0.73 14.28
CA LEU A 198 -8.86 0.60 14.35
C LEU A 198 -9.10 1.29 15.69
N PHE A 199 -10.26 1.04 16.29
CA PHE A 199 -10.70 1.72 17.50
C PHE A 199 -10.46 0.93 18.79
N LYS A 200 -9.79 -0.22 18.73
CA LYS A 200 -9.49 -1.02 19.93
C LYS A 200 -8.44 -0.35 20.82
N PRO A 201 -8.58 -0.45 22.17
CA PRO A 201 -7.70 0.22 23.12
C PRO A 201 -6.30 -0.42 23.09
N LEU A 202 -5.37 0.26 22.44
CA LEU A 202 -3.95 -0.08 22.31
C LEU A 202 -3.13 1.15 22.68
N ALA A 203 -1.88 1.01 23.14
CA ALA A 203 -1.07 2.17 23.55
C ALA A 203 -0.88 3.17 22.39
N VAL A 204 -0.77 2.65 21.17
CA VAL A 204 -0.66 3.43 19.93
C VAL A 204 -1.83 4.42 19.72
N GLN A 205 -3.01 4.17 20.30
CA GLN A 205 -4.12 5.12 20.21
C GLN A 205 -3.83 6.48 20.85
N GLN A 206 -2.84 6.55 21.74
CA GLN A 206 -2.44 7.81 22.33
C GLN A 206 -1.60 8.67 21.37
N SER A 207 -1.14 8.13 20.23
CA SER A 207 -0.34 8.85 19.24
C SER A 207 -1.19 9.71 18.31
N VAL A 208 -0.80 10.99 18.14
CA VAL A 208 -1.40 11.90 17.16
C VAL A 208 -1.30 11.32 15.74
N THR A 209 -0.12 10.83 15.36
CA THR A 209 0.14 10.23 14.05
C THR A 209 -0.81 9.07 13.78
N TYR A 210 -1.06 8.23 14.77
CA TYR A 210 -2.00 7.11 14.63
C TYR A 210 -3.42 7.59 14.36
N LYS A 211 -3.93 8.53 15.16
CA LYS A 211 -5.31 9.05 15.00
C LYS A 211 -5.49 9.78 13.67
N LEU A 212 -4.47 10.53 13.23
CA LEU A 212 -4.44 11.17 11.91
C LEU A 212 -4.52 10.13 10.79
N LEU A 213 -3.70 9.07 10.85
CA LEU A 213 -3.73 7.97 9.88
C LEU A 213 -5.06 7.23 9.87
N VAL A 214 -5.70 7.02 11.03
CA VAL A 214 -7.06 6.46 11.12
C VAL A 214 -8.06 7.35 10.37
N GLY A 215 -7.96 8.67 10.52
CA GLY A 215 -8.75 9.63 9.76
C GLY A 215 -8.57 9.50 8.24
N ILE A 216 -7.32 9.47 7.78
CA ILE A 216 -6.98 9.25 6.36
C ILE A 216 -7.54 7.91 5.88
N ASN A 217 -7.36 6.84 6.66
CA ASN A 217 -7.79 5.49 6.30
C ASN A 217 -9.32 5.41 6.14
N LEU A 218 -10.07 5.99 7.07
CA LEU A 218 -11.54 6.01 7.00
C LEU A 218 -12.04 6.86 5.83
N ALA A 219 -11.47 8.06 5.64
CA ALA A 219 -11.86 8.93 4.54
C ALA A 219 -11.57 8.27 3.18
N SER A 220 -10.37 7.71 2.99
CA SER A 220 -10.01 6.98 1.77
C SER A 220 -10.87 5.73 1.56
N PHE A 221 -11.19 4.98 2.62
CA PHE A 221 -12.12 3.86 2.54
C PHE A 221 -13.51 4.30 2.02
N PHE A 222 -14.14 5.29 2.65
CA PHE A 222 -15.47 5.74 2.24
C PHE A 222 -15.48 6.39 0.85
N ILE A 223 -14.48 7.21 0.52
CA ILE A 223 -14.38 7.80 -0.82
C ILE A 223 -14.19 6.72 -1.87
N SER A 224 -13.37 5.69 -1.61
CA SER A 224 -13.17 4.60 -2.58
C SER A 224 -14.47 3.83 -2.89
N ILE A 225 -15.39 3.75 -1.93
CA ILE A 225 -16.71 3.15 -2.14
C ILE A 225 -17.58 4.07 -2.99
N LEU A 226 -17.69 5.34 -2.60
CA LEU A 226 -18.53 6.32 -3.28
C LEU A 226 -18.11 6.51 -4.73
N THR A 227 -16.85 6.86 -4.96
CA THR A 227 -16.35 7.08 -6.32
C THR A 227 -16.16 5.77 -7.07
N GLY A 228 -15.99 4.65 -6.38
CA GLY A 228 -15.88 3.33 -7.01
C GLY A 228 -17.18 2.87 -7.66
N LEU A 229 -18.32 3.09 -7.01
CA LEU A 229 -19.64 2.78 -7.59
C LEU A 229 -19.90 3.61 -8.86
N ASP A 230 -19.64 4.91 -8.79
CA ASP A 230 -19.79 5.81 -9.93
C ASP A 230 -18.82 5.45 -11.06
N THR A 231 -17.55 5.20 -10.75
CA THR A 231 -16.53 4.80 -11.73
C THR A 231 -16.94 3.51 -12.44
N VAL A 232 -17.41 2.50 -11.71
CA VAL A 232 -17.86 1.22 -12.32
C VAL A 232 -19.03 1.46 -13.27
N THR A 233 -20.05 2.21 -12.85
CA THR A 233 -21.23 2.46 -13.69
C THR A 233 -20.91 3.27 -14.94
N VAL A 234 -20.16 4.37 -14.79
CA VAL A 234 -19.73 5.22 -15.91
C VAL A 234 -18.84 4.43 -16.86
N ARG A 235 -17.86 3.66 -16.35
CA ARG A 235 -16.96 2.85 -17.19
C ARG A 235 -17.69 1.68 -17.86
N TRP A 236 -18.77 1.16 -17.28
CA TRP A 236 -19.57 0.11 -17.92
C TRP A 236 -20.21 0.60 -19.22
N ILE A 237 -20.62 1.88 -19.25
CA ILE A 237 -21.37 2.49 -20.35
C ILE A 237 -20.44 3.24 -21.32
N SER A 238 -19.46 3.98 -20.79
CA SER A 238 -18.62 4.90 -21.55
C SER A 238 -17.14 4.54 -21.45
N PRO A 239 -16.35 4.66 -22.54
CA PRO A 239 -14.90 4.49 -22.53
C PRO A 239 -14.12 5.71 -22.03
N HIS A 240 -14.77 6.76 -21.53
CA HIS A 240 -14.08 7.95 -21.04
C HIS A 240 -13.55 7.74 -19.62
N PHE A 241 -12.31 8.14 -19.39
CA PHE A 241 -11.69 8.19 -18.08
C PHE A 241 -12.00 9.56 -17.48
N ASP A 242 -12.42 9.60 -16.22
CA ASP A 242 -12.92 10.80 -15.56
C ASP A 242 -12.22 11.06 -14.23
N LEU A 243 -12.48 12.24 -13.64
CA LEU A 243 -11.93 12.64 -12.34
C LEU A 243 -12.39 11.73 -11.20
N LEU A 244 -13.55 11.07 -11.33
CA LEU A 244 -14.04 10.12 -10.33
C LEU A 244 -13.18 8.85 -10.30
N ALA A 245 -12.74 8.35 -11.46
CA ALA A 245 -11.80 7.24 -11.56
C ALA A 245 -10.45 7.59 -10.90
N VAL A 246 -9.98 8.83 -11.05
CA VAL A 246 -8.78 9.34 -10.36
C VAL A 246 -8.98 9.24 -8.84
N CYS A 247 -10.06 9.84 -8.33
CA CYS A 247 -10.38 9.83 -6.90
C CYS A 247 -10.49 8.40 -6.35
N MET A 248 -11.12 7.48 -7.10
CA MET A 248 -11.24 6.07 -6.72
C MET A 248 -9.86 5.42 -6.59
N LEU A 249 -8.98 5.58 -7.59
CA LEU A 249 -7.66 4.98 -7.57
C LEU A 249 -6.80 5.54 -6.44
N THR A 250 -6.73 6.86 -6.29
CA THR A 250 -5.98 7.51 -5.21
C THR A 250 -6.51 7.05 -3.86
N ALA A 251 -7.84 6.97 -3.69
CA ALA A 251 -8.46 6.51 -2.45
C ALA A 251 -8.14 5.04 -2.14
N LEU A 252 -8.22 4.12 -3.11
CA LEU A 252 -7.87 2.71 -2.91
C LEU A 252 -6.41 2.54 -2.51
N THR A 253 -5.50 3.24 -3.18
CA THR A 253 -4.06 3.16 -2.91
C THR A 253 -3.72 3.75 -1.53
N VAL A 254 -4.27 4.92 -1.19
CA VAL A 254 -4.10 5.53 0.14
C VAL A 254 -4.74 4.68 1.24
N TYR A 255 -5.88 4.04 0.98
CA TYR A 255 -6.49 3.10 1.93
C TYR A 255 -5.59 1.90 2.20
N GLY A 256 -5.02 1.28 1.15
CA GLY A 256 -4.07 0.18 1.31
C GLY A 256 -2.82 0.59 2.09
N ILE A 257 -2.24 1.76 1.77
CA ILE A 257 -1.05 2.30 2.44
C ILE A 257 -1.31 2.61 3.91
N SER A 258 -2.36 3.38 4.19
CA SER A 258 -2.71 3.74 5.56
C SER A 258 -3.05 2.50 6.39
N THR A 259 -3.71 1.49 5.81
CA THR A 259 -3.97 0.20 6.48
C THR A 259 -2.67 -0.50 6.86
N ALA A 260 -1.69 -0.56 5.94
CA ALA A 260 -0.37 -1.15 6.19
C ALA A 260 0.36 -0.46 7.34
N ILE A 261 0.39 0.88 7.33
CA ILE A 261 1.09 1.67 8.36
C ILE A 261 0.41 1.50 9.72
N ILE A 262 -0.92 1.63 9.80
CA ILE A 262 -1.70 1.44 11.03
C ILE A 262 -1.46 0.04 11.59
N ALA A 263 -1.57 -0.99 10.73
CA ALA A 263 -1.35 -2.38 11.11
C ALA A 263 0.09 -2.62 11.62
N GLY A 264 1.07 -1.96 11.01
CA GLY A 264 2.45 -1.91 11.51
C GLY A 264 2.53 -1.28 12.90
N MET A 265 2.02 -0.04 13.05
CA MET A 265 2.07 0.70 14.31
C MET A 265 1.44 -0.09 15.47
N GLN A 266 0.28 -0.72 15.25
CA GLN A 266 -0.39 -1.56 16.26
C GLN A 266 0.45 -2.79 16.69
N ARG A 267 1.31 -3.31 15.81
CA ARG A 267 2.19 -4.46 16.12
C ARG A 267 3.49 -4.04 16.78
N TYR A 268 3.99 -2.85 16.46
CA TYR A 268 5.16 -2.28 17.09
C TYR A 268 4.88 -1.68 18.46
N ASP A 269 3.60 -1.60 18.85
CA ASP A 269 3.12 -0.85 20.02
C ASP A 269 3.83 0.51 20.09
N ASN A 270 3.95 1.14 18.91
CA ASN A 270 4.65 2.40 18.72
C ASN A 270 3.84 3.52 19.37
N ASP A 271 3.98 3.62 20.68
CA ASP A 271 3.68 4.78 21.47
C ASP A 271 4.75 5.82 21.13
N TYR A 272 4.58 6.51 19.98
CA TYR A 272 5.38 7.69 19.67
C TYR A 272 5.18 8.66 20.85
N ARG A 273 6.13 8.66 21.79
CA ARG A 273 6.14 9.48 23.02
C ARG A 273 6.08 11.00 22.75
N TYR A 274 6.14 11.39 21.49
CA TYR A 274 6.02 12.75 21.02
C TYR A 274 4.61 12.95 20.44
N GLY A 275 3.69 13.43 21.29
CA GLY A 275 2.33 13.81 20.90
C GLY A 275 1.27 12.87 21.45
N HIS A 276 0.99 12.99 22.76
CA HIS A 276 -0.16 12.34 23.37
C HIS A 276 -1.44 13.09 23.00
N VAL A 277 -2.46 12.34 22.60
CA VAL A 277 -3.71 12.87 22.07
C VAL A 277 -4.64 13.42 23.17
N ASN A 278 -4.34 13.21 24.46
CA ASN A 278 -4.98 13.78 25.66
C ASN A 278 -6.35 14.46 25.43
N GLY A 279 -7.41 13.65 25.36
CA GLY A 279 -8.80 14.12 25.28
C GLY A 279 -9.25 14.69 23.92
N ARG A 280 -8.38 14.80 22.92
CA ARG A 280 -8.67 15.35 21.58
C ARG A 280 -8.59 14.30 20.46
N GLU A 281 -8.94 13.05 20.75
CA GLU A 281 -8.83 11.94 19.78
C GLU A 281 -9.62 12.16 18.51
N ARG A 282 -10.87 12.61 18.65
CA ARG A 282 -11.76 12.85 17.51
C ARG A 282 -11.23 13.97 16.61
N LEU A 283 -10.60 15.00 17.20
CA LEU A 283 -10.04 16.12 16.44
C LEU A 283 -8.99 15.63 15.44
N TRP A 284 -8.05 14.79 15.88
CA TRP A 284 -6.97 14.31 15.00
C TRP A 284 -7.46 13.34 13.91
N VAL A 285 -8.50 12.56 14.20
CA VAL A 285 -9.19 11.75 13.17
C VAL A 285 -9.84 12.67 12.12
N VAL A 286 -10.54 13.73 12.55
CA VAL A 286 -11.15 14.70 11.63
C VAL A 286 -10.09 15.43 10.81
N VAL A 287 -8.99 15.88 11.44
CA VAL A 287 -7.86 16.51 10.74
C VAL A 287 -7.29 15.58 9.68
N GLY A 288 -7.09 14.29 10.00
CA GLY A 288 -6.65 13.30 9.02
C GLY A 288 -7.60 13.15 7.83
N ALA A 289 -8.91 13.10 8.09
CA ALA A 289 -9.92 13.04 7.03
C ALA A 289 -9.91 14.31 6.14
N VAL A 290 -9.82 15.50 6.76
CA VAL A 290 -9.75 16.78 6.04
C VAL A 290 -8.48 16.87 5.19
N LEU A 291 -7.34 16.42 5.70
CA LEU A 291 -6.08 16.39 4.94
C LEU A 291 -6.19 15.50 3.69
N PHE A 292 -6.83 14.33 3.82
CA PHE A 292 -7.06 13.47 2.67
C PHE A 292 -8.03 14.09 1.65
N MET A 293 -9.10 14.74 2.10
CA MET A 293 -10.00 15.46 1.20
C MET A 293 -9.32 16.63 0.50
N ALA A 294 -8.46 17.38 1.21
CA ALA A 294 -7.68 18.45 0.61
C ALA A 294 -6.71 17.92 -0.46
N LEU A 295 -6.06 16.78 -0.21
CA LEU A 295 -5.21 16.11 -1.19
C LEU A 295 -6.00 15.79 -2.47
N LEU A 296 -7.17 15.17 -2.35
CA LEU A 296 -8.01 14.84 -3.51
C LEU A 296 -8.47 16.09 -4.26
N LEU A 297 -8.84 17.16 -3.55
CA LEU A 297 -9.24 18.42 -4.17
C LEU A 297 -8.10 19.07 -4.95
N ILE A 298 -6.89 19.07 -4.39
CA ILE A 298 -5.69 19.57 -5.07
C ILE A 298 -5.41 18.72 -6.31
N GLU A 299 -5.46 17.39 -6.19
CA GLU A 299 -5.25 16.48 -7.31
C GLU A 299 -6.27 16.73 -8.44
N CYS A 300 -7.56 16.81 -8.11
CA CYS A 300 -8.60 17.13 -9.09
C CYS A 300 -8.39 18.51 -9.74
N TYR A 301 -8.03 19.52 -8.94
CA TYR A 301 -7.77 20.86 -9.46
C TYR A 301 -6.60 20.85 -10.46
N MET A 302 -5.49 20.24 -10.08
CA MET A 302 -4.28 20.16 -10.94
C MET A 302 -4.53 19.39 -12.24
N LEU A 303 -5.45 18.42 -12.24
CA LEU A 303 -5.81 17.65 -13.42
C LEU A 303 -6.91 18.32 -14.28
N SER A 304 -7.55 19.37 -13.76
CA SER A 304 -8.61 20.13 -14.46
C SER A 304 -8.10 21.39 -15.16
N VAL A 305 -6.90 21.85 -14.81
CA VAL A 305 -6.18 23.01 -15.38
C VAL A 305 -5.32 22.55 -16.56
#